data_AF-A0AAV6T2S2-F1
#
_entry.id   AF-A0AAV6T2S2-F1
#
_cell.length_a   1.000
_cell.length_b   1.000
_cell.length_c   1.000
_cell.angle_alpha   90.00
_cell.angle_beta   90.00
_cell.angle_gamma   90.00
#
_symmetry.space_group_name_H-M   'P 1'
#
loop_
_entity.id
_entity.type
_entity.pdbx_description
1 polymer ?
#
loop_
_entity_poly.entity_id
_entity_poly.type
_entity_poly.pdbx_seq_one_letter_code
_entity_poly.pdbx_strand_id
1 'polypeptide(L)'
;MEARDAGTLDSSAVGFFMLTDPHESRLLQCGHTQGSGVSHRSSTKKTCIKAVWKSPQEPPLSVQFLATVVHEYKVYWVRIPGPVVSLRGGGTAAPFTDSPSLTTSSSAPPTLFTSVGCGHSKTCLRDPVGCHPDSDPHCFFLSFTTDEAGQSVMFELSGPAEGYVSAALSLDKWMGNDDVYLCVNDGGRVTISAAHVSGRTHPELATQDNLWGQSWRLADGVIQCRFHRNIILSNRFTLNQSYYLFMANGSSHHSLIHRHDYQPLISTNQQLITGPPVDLTGSRSPLLIKFHGVLMLTAWMWTVSTAVIIARHYKYFWLHTTLLGKRPWFQFHRTMMVLAVVLTCVAFSLPFIYRRGWSKRAGVHAYIGCTVMALSVIQPIMATLRPVPDSPRRIIFSWLHLGAGSVTHILAMVCVFLGVAQQALLLPSPWSPAVLTGWVLWIMFTDLLLLIHTYTLRNTGNDDNDDKEHMLCPHTERGQQREIPQLKNVVFIVFMIGNTGFLSAFIKAIASL
;
A
#
# COMPACT_ATOMS: atom_id res chain seq x y z
N MET A 1 -30.12 26.81 -8.65
CA MET A 1 -29.92 26.70 -10.11
C MET A 1 -30.71 27.79 -10.79
N GLU A 2 -30.18 28.31 -11.89
CA GLU A 2 -30.79 29.33 -12.75
C GLU A 2 -30.33 29.09 -14.20
N ALA A 3 -31.06 29.64 -15.18
CA ALA A 3 -30.68 29.58 -16.59
C ALA A 3 -30.36 30.99 -17.08
N ARG A 4 -29.33 31.16 -17.92
CA ARG A 4 -28.88 32.46 -18.44
C ARG A 4 -28.57 32.36 -19.93
N ASP A 5 -28.46 33.49 -20.61
CA ASP A 5 -27.96 33.54 -21.98
C ASP A 5 -26.50 33.04 -22.00
N ALA A 6 -26.21 32.04 -22.83
CA ALA A 6 -24.87 31.48 -22.95
C ALA A 6 -23.87 32.47 -23.58
N GLY A 7 -24.34 33.45 -24.36
CA GLY A 7 -23.51 34.52 -24.91
C GLY A 7 -23.08 35.57 -23.88
N THR A 8 -23.85 35.73 -22.79
CA THR A 8 -23.59 36.71 -21.73
C THR A 8 -24.06 36.18 -20.37
N LEU A 9 -23.23 35.41 -19.67
CA LEU A 9 -23.59 34.76 -18.40
C LEU A 9 -23.85 35.70 -17.21
N ASP A 10 -23.55 37.00 -17.35
CA ASP A 10 -23.90 38.02 -16.36
C ASP A 10 -25.29 38.65 -16.60
N SER A 11 -25.98 38.28 -17.68
CA SER A 11 -27.34 38.76 -18.00
C SER A 11 -28.40 38.19 -17.06
N SER A 12 -29.58 38.81 -17.00
CA SER A 12 -30.69 38.35 -16.15
C SER A 12 -31.08 36.89 -16.43
N ALA A 13 -31.57 36.19 -15.41
CA ALA A 13 -32.04 34.82 -15.54
C ALA A 13 -33.18 34.70 -16.58
N VAL A 14 -33.12 33.64 -17.37
CA VAL A 14 -33.96 33.39 -18.56
C VAL A 14 -34.92 32.23 -18.28
N GLY A 15 -36.21 32.44 -18.57
CA GLY A 15 -37.25 31.44 -18.35
C GLY A 15 -37.60 31.24 -16.88
N PHE A 16 -38.37 30.19 -16.61
CA PHE A 16 -38.83 29.87 -15.27
C PHE A 16 -38.87 28.36 -15.03
N PHE A 17 -38.70 27.96 -13.78
CA PHE A 17 -38.73 26.57 -13.34
C PHE A 17 -40.11 26.19 -12.82
N MET A 18 -40.48 24.93 -13.07
CA MET A 18 -41.58 24.24 -12.41
C MET A 18 -40.99 23.12 -11.56
N LEU A 19 -41.50 22.98 -10.33
CA LEU A 19 -41.00 22.00 -9.38
C LEU A 19 -41.56 20.62 -9.72
N THR A 20 -40.69 19.61 -9.80
CA THR A 20 -41.13 18.20 -9.88
C THR A 20 -41.44 17.63 -8.50
N ASP A 21 -40.86 18.21 -7.44
CA ASP A 21 -41.09 17.83 -6.05
C ASP A 21 -41.21 19.09 -5.16
N PRO A 22 -42.44 19.56 -4.89
CA PRO A 22 -42.69 20.75 -4.09
C PRO A 22 -42.33 20.63 -2.60
N HIS A 23 -42.14 19.40 -2.08
CA HIS A 23 -41.78 19.17 -0.68
C HIS A 23 -40.30 19.40 -0.43
N GLU A 24 -39.45 19.03 -1.39
CA GLU A 24 -37.99 19.12 -1.28
C GLU A 24 -37.40 20.39 -1.91
N SER A 25 -38.12 20.99 -2.86
CA SER A 25 -37.66 22.16 -3.61
C SER A 25 -38.56 23.38 -3.46
N ARG A 26 -37.97 24.56 -3.69
CA ARG A 26 -38.64 25.86 -3.72
C ARG A 26 -38.14 26.68 -4.90
N LEU A 27 -39.05 27.46 -5.46
CA LEU A 27 -38.71 28.45 -6.45
C LEU A 27 -38.06 29.66 -5.77
N LEU A 28 -37.12 30.26 -6.47
CA LEU A 28 -36.46 31.51 -6.12
C LEU A 28 -36.75 32.55 -7.20
N GLN A 29 -36.71 33.81 -6.79
CA GLN A 29 -36.76 34.94 -7.70
C GLN A 29 -35.34 35.49 -7.85
N CYS A 30 -34.72 35.23 -9.00
CA CYS A 30 -33.47 35.83 -9.42
C CYS A 30 -33.79 37.02 -10.34
N GLY A 31 -33.54 38.25 -9.89
CA GLY A 31 -33.88 39.46 -10.64
C GLY A 31 -35.40 39.72 -10.71
N HIS A 32 -35.92 40.05 -11.89
CA HIS A 32 -37.31 40.49 -12.06
C HIS A 32 -38.31 39.36 -12.38
N THR A 33 -37.85 38.14 -12.67
CA THR A 33 -38.70 37.02 -13.08
C THR A 33 -38.98 36.09 -11.90
N GLN A 34 -40.24 35.94 -11.49
CA GLN A 34 -40.62 34.94 -10.49
C GLN A 34 -40.39 33.52 -11.01
N GLY A 35 -39.82 32.66 -10.16
CA GLY A 35 -39.53 31.26 -10.53
C GLY A 35 -38.32 31.09 -11.46
N SER A 36 -37.51 32.13 -11.67
CA SER A 36 -36.29 32.08 -12.48
C SER A 36 -35.14 31.27 -11.86
N GLY A 37 -35.25 30.93 -10.58
CA GLY A 37 -34.34 30.03 -9.90
C GLY A 37 -35.05 28.91 -9.16
N VAL A 38 -34.32 27.85 -8.87
CA VAL A 38 -34.77 26.74 -8.02
C VAL A 38 -33.70 26.40 -6.98
N SER A 39 -34.13 26.14 -5.75
CA SER A 39 -33.31 25.74 -4.61
C SER A 39 -34.02 24.69 -3.77
N HIS A 40 -33.28 24.00 -2.91
CA HIS A 40 -33.87 23.13 -1.89
C HIS A 40 -34.56 23.93 -0.76
N ARG A 41 -35.47 23.27 -0.02
CA ARG A 41 -36.19 23.83 1.15
C ARG A 41 -35.50 23.56 2.49
N SER A 42 -34.86 22.41 2.64
CA SER A 42 -34.31 21.93 3.91
C SER A 42 -32.79 21.94 3.89
N SER A 43 -32.15 22.07 5.05
CA SER A 43 -30.69 21.98 5.20
C SER A 43 -30.16 20.54 5.18
N THR A 44 -31.02 19.54 4.97
CA THR A 44 -30.60 18.15 4.91
C THR A 44 -29.84 17.88 3.62
N LYS A 45 -28.80 17.04 3.71
CA LYS A 45 -27.89 16.74 2.59
C LYS A 45 -28.66 16.22 1.38
N LYS A 46 -28.44 16.82 0.21
CA LYS A 46 -29.07 16.44 -1.07
C LYS A 46 -28.05 15.83 -2.02
N THR A 47 -28.43 14.75 -2.68
CA THR A 47 -27.67 14.11 -3.76
C THR A 47 -28.24 14.44 -5.15
N CYS A 48 -29.51 14.84 -5.24
CA CYS A 48 -30.17 15.23 -6.49
C CYS A 48 -31.31 16.23 -6.24
N ILE A 49 -31.47 17.21 -7.12
CA ILE A 49 -32.66 18.08 -7.21
C ILE A 49 -33.11 18.07 -8.67
N LYS A 50 -34.40 17.80 -8.90
CA LYS A 50 -35.01 17.80 -10.23
C LYS A 50 -35.97 18.98 -10.35
N ALA A 51 -36.01 19.58 -11.54
CA ALA A 51 -36.94 20.64 -11.89
C ALA A 51 -37.14 20.64 -13.41
N VAL A 52 -38.29 21.11 -13.87
CA VAL A 52 -38.57 21.30 -15.30
C VAL A 52 -38.36 22.78 -15.62
N TRP A 53 -37.49 23.10 -16.58
CA TRP A 53 -37.32 24.47 -17.04
C TRP A 53 -38.24 24.75 -18.24
N LYS A 54 -38.91 25.89 -18.22
CA LYS A 54 -39.77 26.36 -19.31
C LYS A 54 -39.16 27.63 -19.92
N SER A 55 -38.92 27.55 -21.22
CA SER A 55 -38.42 28.65 -22.03
C SER A 55 -39.36 29.86 -21.98
N PRO A 56 -38.84 31.10 -21.95
CA PRO A 56 -39.66 32.30 -22.17
C PRO A 56 -40.21 32.31 -23.61
N GLN A 57 -41.17 33.21 -23.87
CA GLN A 57 -41.75 33.37 -25.21
C GLN A 57 -40.71 33.83 -26.24
N GLU A 58 -39.73 34.64 -25.82
CA GLU A 58 -38.61 35.10 -26.63
C GLU A 58 -37.28 34.66 -25.99
N PRO A 59 -36.82 33.42 -26.24
CA PRO A 59 -35.56 32.94 -25.69
C PRO A 59 -34.35 33.43 -26.51
N PRO A 60 -33.18 33.62 -25.87
CA PRO A 60 -31.93 33.83 -26.59
C PRO A 60 -31.56 32.58 -27.42
N LEU A 61 -30.67 32.75 -28.40
CA LEU A 61 -30.23 31.68 -29.31
C LEU A 61 -29.66 30.46 -28.58
N SER A 62 -29.02 30.68 -27.43
CA SER A 62 -28.43 29.64 -26.60
C SER A 62 -28.58 29.98 -25.11
N VAL A 63 -29.01 29.00 -24.31
CA VAL A 63 -29.22 29.12 -22.87
C VAL A 63 -28.28 28.16 -22.15
N GLN A 64 -27.62 28.63 -21.10
CA GLN A 64 -26.77 27.82 -20.23
C GLN A 64 -27.34 27.78 -18.81
N PHE A 65 -27.33 26.59 -18.21
CA PHE A 65 -27.75 26.40 -16.82
C PHE A 65 -26.58 26.57 -15.87
N LEU A 66 -26.78 27.31 -14.78
CA LEU A 66 -25.79 27.53 -13.74
C LEU A 66 -26.29 26.98 -12.40
N ALA A 67 -25.41 26.29 -11.68
CA ALA A 67 -25.68 25.76 -10.35
C ALA A 67 -24.79 26.39 -9.28
N THR A 68 -25.33 26.50 -8.08
CA THR A 68 -24.59 26.89 -6.87
C THR A 68 -24.84 25.81 -5.82
N VAL A 69 -23.76 25.31 -5.21
CA VAL A 69 -23.80 24.22 -4.23
C VAL A 69 -23.07 24.65 -2.96
N VAL A 70 -23.65 24.33 -1.82
CA VAL A 70 -23.01 24.49 -0.50
C VAL A 70 -22.28 23.18 -0.18
N HIS A 71 -20.95 23.22 -0.05
CA HIS A 71 -20.15 22.06 0.34
C HIS A 71 -20.05 21.94 1.86
N GLU A 72 -19.71 23.05 2.52
CA GLU A 72 -19.71 23.22 3.98
C GLU A 72 -20.28 24.61 4.33
N TYR A 73 -20.68 24.86 5.58
CA TYR A 73 -21.45 26.06 5.98
C TYR A 73 -20.82 27.41 5.56
N LYS A 74 -19.52 27.46 5.26
CA LYS A 74 -18.79 28.65 4.79
C LYS A 74 -18.15 28.48 3.40
N VAL A 75 -18.35 27.34 2.73
CA VAL A 75 -17.74 26.99 1.45
C VAL A 75 -18.82 26.78 0.41
N TYR A 76 -18.85 27.68 -0.58
CA TYR A 76 -19.83 27.68 -1.67
C TYR A 76 -19.10 27.54 -3.00
N TRP A 77 -19.62 26.69 -3.88
CA TRP A 77 -19.25 26.66 -5.29
C TRP A 77 -20.35 27.35 -6.07
N VAL A 78 -20.03 28.50 -6.67
CA VAL A 78 -20.99 29.36 -7.37
C VAL A 78 -20.77 29.28 -8.88
N ARG A 79 -21.84 29.46 -9.66
CA ARG A 79 -21.80 29.52 -11.14
C ARG A 79 -21.15 28.30 -11.80
N ILE A 80 -21.39 27.10 -11.26
CA ILE A 80 -20.95 25.85 -11.90
C ILE A 80 -21.69 25.72 -13.24
N PRO A 81 -20.99 25.66 -14.39
CA PRO A 81 -21.61 25.62 -15.70
C PRO A 81 -22.19 24.23 -16.01
N GLY A 82 -23.45 24.20 -16.42
CA GLY A 82 -24.13 23.05 -16.98
C GLY A 82 -24.15 23.04 -18.52
N PRO A 83 -24.92 22.13 -19.13
CA PRO A 83 -25.04 22.02 -20.58
C PRO A 83 -25.68 23.29 -21.20
N VAL A 84 -25.31 23.57 -22.45
CA VAL A 84 -25.87 24.66 -23.27
C VAL A 84 -26.96 24.10 -24.18
N VAL A 85 -28.13 24.74 -24.19
CA VAL A 85 -29.28 24.40 -25.02
C VAL A 85 -29.50 25.50 -26.06
N SER A 86 -29.51 25.16 -27.35
CA SER A 86 -29.63 26.15 -28.44
C SER A 86 -30.94 26.00 -29.22
N LEU A 87 -31.54 27.12 -29.62
CA LEU A 87 -32.75 27.16 -30.42
C LEU A 87 -32.41 26.96 -31.90
N ARG A 88 -32.91 25.87 -32.53
CA ARG A 88 -32.84 25.71 -34.00
C ARG A 88 -34.03 26.41 -34.64
N GLY A 89 -33.76 27.38 -35.53
CA GLY A 89 -34.76 28.08 -36.32
C GLY A 89 -35.60 27.12 -37.19
N GLY A 90 -36.88 27.47 -37.36
CA GLY A 90 -37.95 26.58 -37.81
C GLY A 90 -37.74 25.86 -39.14
N GLY A 91 -38.14 24.59 -39.13
CA GLY A 91 -38.36 23.74 -40.30
C GLY A 91 -39.34 22.65 -39.89
N THR A 92 -40.46 22.58 -40.60
CA THR A 92 -41.55 21.62 -40.47
C THR A 92 -41.05 20.18 -40.26
N ALA A 93 -41.70 19.47 -39.33
CA ALA A 93 -41.44 18.07 -39.05
C ALA A 93 -41.59 17.22 -40.34
N ALA A 94 -40.47 16.70 -40.83
CA ALA A 94 -40.42 15.61 -41.80
C ALA A 94 -40.06 14.31 -41.06
N PRO A 95 -40.68 13.18 -41.41
CA PRO A 95 -40.55 11.93 -40.66
C PRO A 95 -39.11 11.43 -40.65
N PHE A 96 -38.67 11.01 -39.47
CA PHE A 96 -37.38 10.37 -39.22
C PHE A 96 -37.17 9.22 -40.21
N THR A 97 -36.25 9.43 -41.14
CA THR A 97 -35.67 8.35 -41.95
C THR A 97 -34.27 8.13 -41.41
N ASP A 98 -34.04 6.95 -40.86
CA ASP A 98 -32.78 6.55 -40.26
C ASP A 98 -31.64 6.60 -41.28
N SER A 99 -30.60 7.37 -40.96
CA SER A 99 -29.22 7.20 -41.43
C SER A 99 -28.26 7.92 -40.48
N PRO A 100 -27.06 7.38 -40.29
CA PRO A 100 -26.60 6.98 -38.96
C PRO A 100 -26.11 8.17 -38.17
N SER A 101 -26.75 8.39 -37.02
CA SER A 101 -26.13 9.07 -35.91
C SER A 101 -24.88 8.28 -35.51
N LEU A 102 -23.74 8.97 -35.38
CA LEU A 102 -22.64 8.52 -34.51
C LEU A 102 -23.22 8.41 -33.11
N THR A 103 -23.81 7.27 -32.85
CA THR A 103 -24.11 6.78 -31.53
C THR A 103 -22.74 6.40 -30.96
N THR A 104 -22.29 7.12 -29.93
CA THR A 104 -21.42 6.53 -28.92
C THR A 104 -22.25 5.49 -28.17
N SER A 105 -22.59 4.41 -28.87
CA SER A 105 -23.04 3.18 -28.26
C SER A 105 -21.83 2.64 -27.50
N SER A 106 -21.91 2.76 -26.19
CA SER A 106 -21.04 1.99 -25.31
C SER A 106 -21.40 0.52 -25.49
N SER A 107 -20.87 -0.12 -26.52
CA SER A 107 -20.94 -1.57 -26.68
C SER A 107 -20.05 -2.20 -25.62
N ALA A 108 -20.59 -3.16 -24.87
CA ALA A 108 -19.75 -4.06 -24.10
C ALA A 108 -18.66 -4.65 -25.02
N PRO A 109 -17.42 -4.87 -24.54
CA PRO A 109 -16.38 -5.48 -25.34
C PRO A 109 -16.92 -6.80 -25.94
N PRO A 110 -16.75 -7.02 -27.26
CA PRO A 110 -17.41 -8.11 -27.98
C PRO A 110 -16.97 -9.50 -27.52
N THR A 111 -15.82 -9.58 -26.83
CA THR A 111 -15.23 -10.82 -26.31
C THR A 111 -14.63 -10.56 -24.93
N LEU A 112 -14.67 -11.57 -24.06
CA LEU A 112 -13.93 -11.56 -22.81
C LEU A 112 -12.43 -11.36 -23.08
N PHE A 113 -11.75 -10.61 -22.23
CA PHE A 113 -10.30 -10.54 -22.28
C PHE A 113 -9.72 -11.89 -21.89
N THR A 114 -8.70 -12.34 -22.61
CA THR A 114 -8.02 -13.62 -22.38
C THR A 114 -6.53 -13.39 -22.23
N SER A 115 -5.83 -14.30 -21.55
CA SER A 115 -4.36 -14.33 -21.50
C SER A 115 -3.72 -15.04 -22.71
N VAL A 116 -4.54 -15.53 -23.65
CA VAL A 116 -4.04 -16.19 -24.87
C VAL A 116 -3.28 -15.17 -25.71
N GLY A 117 -2.09 -15.56 -26.17
CA GLY A 117 -1.23 -14.69 -26.97
C GLY A 117 -0.34 -13.75 -26.17
N CYS A 118 -0.39 -13.74 -24.84
CA CYS A 118 0.58 -13.01 -24.01
C CYS A 118 2.01 -13.46 -24.34
N GLY A 119 2.89 -12.51 -24.64
CA GLY A 119 4.28 -12.78 -25.04
C GLY A 119 4.47 -13.24 -26.49
N HIS A 120 3.39 -13.39 -27.26
CA HIS A 120 3.44 -13.82 -28.66
C HIS A 120 2.76 -12.84 -29.61
N SER A 121 1.47 -12.56 -29.39
CA SER A 121 0.68 -11.60 -30.18
C SER A 121 0.36 -10.31 -29.41
N LYS A 122 0.44 -10.34 -28.07
CA LYS A 122 0.22 -9.16 -27.23
C LYS A 122 1.15 -9.12 -26.02
N THR A 123 1.47 -7.92 -25.56
CA THR A 123 2.18 -7.74 -24.30
C THR A 123 1.19 -7.77 -23.16
N CYS A 124 1.52 -8.45 -22.07
CA CYS A 124 0.65 -8.58 -20.90
C CYS A 124 1.41 -8.26 -19.61
N LEU A 125 0.70 -7.72 -18.63
CA LEU A 125 1.13 -7.63 -17.24
C LEU A 125 0.00 -8.15 -16.37
N ARG A 126 0.31 -9.11 -15.49
CA ARG A 126 -0.68 -9.89 -14.74
C ARG A 126 -0.31 -9.99 -13.27
N ASP A 127 -1.33 -9.90 -12.41
CA ASP A 127 -1.19 -10.10 -10.98
C ASP A 127 -2.44 -10.84 -10.43
N PRO A 128 -2.29 -12.08 -9.92
CA PRO A 128 -1.06 -12.85 -9.81
C PRO A 128 -0.43 -13.26 -11.16
N VAL A 129 0.87 -13.59 -11.15
CA VAL A 129 1.57 -14.09 -12.34
C VAL A 129 0.88 -15.36 -12.83
N GLY A 130 0.54 -15.40 -14.12
CA GLY A 130 -0.12 -16.56 -14.73
C GLY A 130 -1.66 -16.57 -14.63
N CYS A 131 -2.29 -15.60 -13.97
CA CYS A 131 -3.75 -15.56 -13.86
C CYS A 131 -4.46 -15.38 -15.23
N HIS A 132 -5.74 -15.75 -15.28
CA HIS A 132 -6.58 -15.74 -16.47
C HIS A 132 -7.73 -14.74 -16.31
N PRO A 133 -7.75 -13.62 -17.06
CA PRO A 133 -8.78 -12.57 -16.90
C PRO A 133 -10.20 -13.02 -17.32
N ASP A 134 -10.31 -14.14 -18.05
CA ASP A 134 -11.56 -14.72 -18.51
C ASP A 134 -12.26 -15.60 -17.46
N SER A 135 -11.52 -16.10 -16.47
CA SER A 135 -12.00 -17.12 -15.52
C SER A 135 -11.67 -16.82 -14.06
N ASP A 136 -10.61 -16.04 -13.78
CA ASP A 136 -10.20 -15.66 -12.43
C ASP A 136 -10.68 -14.24 -12.09
N PRO A 137 -11.64 -14.08 -11.15
CA PRO A 137 -12.17 -12.77 -10.76
C PRO A 137 -11.15 -11.89 -10.02
N HIS A 138 -10.06 -12.46 -9.51
CA HIS A 138 -9.01 -11.71 -8.81
C HIS A 138 -7.85 -11.30 -9.73
N CYS A 139 -7.91 -11.64 -11.02
CA CYS A 139 -6.84 -11.35 -11.96
C CYS A 139 -6.82 -9.88 -12.37
N PHE A 140 -5.78 -9.16 -11.95
CA PHE A 140 -5.44 -7.87 -12.54
C PHE A 140 -4.70 -8.11 -13.85
N PHE A 141 -5.18 -7.45 -14.90
CA PHE A 141 -4.73 -7.70 -16.26
C PHE A 141 -4.61 -6.38 -17.02
N LEU A 142 -3.43 -6.10 -17.51
CA LEU A 142 -3.18 -5.09 -18.55
C LEU A 142 -2.60 -5.82 -19.75
N SER A 143 -3.16 -5.59 -20.92
CA SER A 143 -2.50 -5.97 -22.17
C SER A 143 -2.60 -4.88 -23.21
N PHE A 144 -1.69 -4.94 -24.17
CA PHE A 144 -1.71 -4.03 -25.30
C PHE A 144 -1.15 -4.67 -26.57
N THR A 145 -1.71 -4.22 -27.68
CA THR A 145 -1.34 -4.62 -29.05
C THR A 145 -1.23 -3.40 -29.93
N THR A 146 -0.13 -3.31 -30.65
CA THR A 146 0.03 -2.29 -31.70
C THR A 146 -0.82 -2.70 -32.90
N ASP A 147 -1.53 -1.73 -33.47
CA ASP A 147 -2.32 -1.91 -34.69
C ASP A 147 -1.43 -2.25 -35.90
N GLU A 148 -1.98 -2.92 -36.91
CA GLU A 148 -1.24 -3.37 -38.11
C GLU A 148 -0.62 -2.18 -38.86
N ALA A 149 -1.31 -1.04 -38.88
CA ALA A 149 -0.81 0.20 -39.48
C ALA A 149 0.33 0.85 -38.68
N GLY A 150 0.59 0.39 -37.45
CA GLY A 150 1.66 0.94 -36.59
C GLY A 150 1.41 2.39 -36.15
N GLN A 151 0.16 2.83 -36.10
CA GLN A 151 -0.21 4.22 -35.74
C GLN A 151 -0.87 4.36 -34.37
N SER A 152 -1.50 3.28 -33.89
CA SER A 152 -2.24 3.25 -32.64
C SER A 152 -1.97 1.97 -31.86
N VAL A 153 -2.32 1.99 -30.58
CA VAL A 153 -2.19 0.85 -29.67
C VAL A 153 -3.54 0.65 -29.00
N MET A 154 -4.03 -0.59 -29.04
CA MET A 154 -5.19 -1.04 -28.28
C MET A 154 -4.73 -1.46 -26.89
N PHE A 155 -5.37 -0.95 -25.86
CA PHE A 155 -5.17 -1.34 -24.47
C PHE A 155 -6.39 -2.09 -23.95
N GLU A 156 -6.15 -3.15 -23.19
CA GLU A 156 -7.15 -3.90 -22.43
C GLU A 156 -6.77 -3.85 -20.96
N LEU A 157 -7.64 -3.33 -20.12
CA LEU A 157 -7.44 -3.19 -18.68
C LEU A 157 -8.58 -3.89 -17.93
N SER A 158 -8.24 -4.81 -17.03
CA SER A 158 -9.19 -5.56 -16.23
C SER A 158 -8.71 -5.74 -14.80
N GLY A 159 -9.65 -5.76 -13.85
CA GLY A 159 -9.36 -6.13 -12.47
C GLY A 159 -10.57 -5.98 -11.54
N PRO A 160 -10.48 -6.58 -10.34
CA PRO A 160 -11.51 -6.44 -9.32
C PRO A 160 -11.48 -5.02 -8.74
N ALA A 161 -12.60 -4.30 -8.82
CA ALA A 161 -12.74 -2.98 -8.23
C ALA A 161 -14.21 -2.58 -8.07
N GLU A 162 -14.58 -2.15 -6.87
CA GLU A 162 -15.87 -1.47 -6.66
C GLU A 162 -15.88 -0.08 -7.32
N GLY A 163 -14.72 0.59 -7.31
CA GLY A 163 -14.59 1.98 -7.74
C GLY A 163 -13.90 2.19 -9.08
N TYR A 164 -12.60 1.88 -9.17
CA TYR A 164 -11.84 2.06 -10.41
C TYR A 164 -10.70 1.07 -10.57
N VAL A 165 -10.32 0.84 -11.81
CA VAL A 165 -9.04 0.25 -12.21
C VAL A 165 -8.30 1.26 -13.07
N SER A 166 -6.98 1.30 -12.94
CA SER A 166 -6.12 2.26 -13.66
C SER A 166 -4.83 1.62 -14.11
N ALA A 167 -4.31 2.13 -15.22
CA ALA A 167 -2.96 1.84 -15.70
C ALA A 167 -2.20 3.15 -15.89
N ALA A 168 -0.88 3.13 -15.73
CA ALA A 168 -0.05 4.29 -16.02
C ALA A 168 1.30 3.92 -16.65
N LEU A 169 1.81 4.85 -17.44
CA LEU A 169 3.15 4.84 -18.00
C LEU A 169 4.03 5.77 -17.16
N SER A 170 5.15 5.24 -16.67
CA SER A 170 6.09 6.02 -15.87
C SER A 170 7.53 5.84 -16.36
N LEU A 171 8.33 6.90 -16.22
CA LEU A 171 9.76 6.85 -16.54
C LEU A 171 10.59 6.22 -15.43
N ASP A 172 10.05 6.12 -14.21
CA ASP A 172 10.71 5.51 -13.06
C ASP A 172 9.73 4.61 -12.28
N LYS A 173 10.17 4.09 -11.13
CA LYS A 173 9.33 3.26 -10.24
C LYS A 173 8.64 4.08 -9.13
N TRP A 174 8.54 5.39 -9.30
CA TRP A 174 7.96 6.33 -8.33
C TRP A 174 6.78 7.08 -8.93
N MET A 175 5.60 6.87 -8.36
CA MET A 175 4.41 7.64 -8.72
C MET A 175 4.65 9.15 -8.58
N GLY A 176 4.42 9.90 -9.66
CA GLY A 176 4.43 11.35 -9.62
C GLY A 176 4.77 12.11 -10.90
N ASN A 177 5.09 11.45 -12.00
CA ASN A 177 5.13 12.08 -13.32
C ASN A 177 4.70 11.05 -14.35
N ASP A 178 3.42 10.71 -14.28
CA ASP A 178 2.89 9.51 -14.94
C ASP A 178 1.76 9.87 -15.90
N ASP A 179 1.71 9.17 -17.02
CA ASP A 179 0.62 9.23 -17.99
C ASP A 179 -0.39 8.13 -17.69
N VAL A 180 -1.60 8.51 -17.27
CA VAL A 180 -2.56 7.61 -16.60
C VAL A 180 -3.80 7.39 -17.45
N TYR A 181 -4.35 6.17 -17.38
CA TYR A 181 -5.62 5.77 -17.96
C TYR A 181 -6.51 5.22 -16.85
N LEU A 182 -7.73 5.72 -16.77
CA LEU A 182 -8.66 5.47 -15.68
C LEU A 182 -9.93 4.81 -16.23
N CYS A 183 -10.34 3.74 -15.56
CA CYS A 183 -11.63 3.09 -15.72
C CYS A 183 -12.42 3.21 -14.44
N VAL A 184 -13.32 4.18 -14.38
CA VAL A 184 -14.05 4.55 -13.16
C VAL A 184 -15.49 4.10 -13.28
N ASN A 185 -15.91 3.24 -12.35
CA ASN A 185 -17.31 2.89 -12.14
C ASN A 185 -18.03 4.05 -11.45
N ASP A 186 -19.11 4.53 -12.07
CA ASP A 186 -20.04 5.51 -11.54
C ASP A 186 -21.46 4.93 -11.60
N GLY A 187 -21.90 4.36 -10.47
CA GLY A 187 -23.26 3.82 -10.34
C GLY A 187 -23.61 2.69 -11.33
N GLY A 188 -22.63 1.90 -11.76
CA GLY A 188 -22.81 0.79 -12.70
C GLY A 188 -22.40 1.10 -14.14
N ARG A 189 -22.06 2.37 -14.44
CA ARG A 189 -21.51 2.79 -15.73
C ARG A 189 -20.02 3.05 -15.60
N VAL A 190 -19.21 2.43 -16.46
CA VAL A 190 -17.76 2.68 -16.46
C VAL A 190 -17.43 3.82 -17.42
N THR A 191 -16.64 4.78 -16.97
CA THR A 191 -16.07 5.85 -17.79
C THR A 191 -14.58 5.60 -17.99
N ILE A 192 -14.15 5.64 -19.25
CA ILE A 192 -12.74 5.53 -19.63
C ILE A 192 -12.21 6.94 -19.87
N SER A 193 -11.10 7.29 -19.25
CA SER A 193 -10.51 8.63 -19.41
C SER A 193 -9.00 8.58 -19.31
N ALA A 194 -8.36 9.55 -19.96
CA ALA A 194 -6.92 9.76 -19.89
C ALA A 194 -6.63 10.89 -18.89
N ALA A 195 -5.57 10.76 -18.10
CA ALA A 195 -5.18 11.70 -17.06
C ALA A 195 -3.66 11.82 -16.93
N HIS A 196 -3.20 12.83 -16.19
CA HIS A 196 -1.80 13.01 -15.82
C HIS A 196 -1.67 13.14 -14.31
N VAL A 197 -0.60 12.58 -13.74
CA VAL A 197 -0.33 12.66 -12.30
C VAL A 197 0.98 13.40 -12.04
N SER A 198 0.90 14.43 -11.19
CA SER A 198 2.02 15.21 -10.69
C SER A 198 2.20 15.02 -9.18
N GLY A 199 3.26 14.33 -8.77
CA GLY A 199 3.48 13.87 -7.40
C GLY A 199 2.47 12.80 -6.95
N ARG A 200 2.30 12.63 -5.64
CA ARG A 200 1.32 11.68 -5.07
C ARG A 200 -0.01 12.38 -4.79
N THR A 201 -0.59 12.95 -5.84
CA THR A 201 -1.83 13.75 -5.82
C THR A 201 -2.94 13.07 -6.64
N HIS A 202 -4.12 13.68 -6.70
CA HIS A 202 -5.19 13.20 -7.56
C HIS A 202 -4.84 13.44 -9.04
N PRO A 203 -5.17 12.50 -9.95
CA PRO A 203 -4.91 12.70 -11.38
C PRO A 203 -5.70 13.89 -11.94
N GLU A 204 -5.06 14.65 -12.80
CA GLU A 204 -5.66 15.72 -13.59
C GLU A 204 -6.13 15.13 -14.93
N LEU A 205 -7.44 15.18 -15.17
CA LEU A 205 -8.02 14.66 -16.42
C LEU A 205 -7.50 15.46 -17.62
N ALA A 206 -7.22 14.76 -18.71
CA ALA A 206 -6.79 15.38 -19.95
C ALA A 206 -7.92 16.23 -20.54
N THR A 207 -7.59 17.44 -20.99
CA THR A 207 -8.54 18.37 -21.61
C THR A 207 -9.01 17.91 -23.00
N GLN A 208 -8.18 17.14 -23.70
CA GLN A 208 -8.53 16.44 -24.94
C GLN A 208 -8.53 14.93 -24.67
N ASP A 209 -9.71 14.32 -24.76
CA ASP A 209 -9.84 12.87 -24.69
C ASP A 209 -9.50 12.26 -26.07
N ASN A 210 -8.25 11.84 -26.21
CA ASN A 210 -7.72 11.24 -27.44
C ASN A 210 -7.87 9.71 -27.46
N LEU A 211 -8.73 9.16 -26.60
CA LEU A 211 -9.03 7.73 -26.55
C LEU A 211 -10.25 7.42 -27.41
N TRP A 212 -10.14 6.45 -28.31
CA TRP A 212 -11.23 6.04 -29.20
C TRP A 212 -11.49 4.53 -29.16
N GLY A 213 -12.59 4.07 -29.76
CA GLY A 213 -12.98 2.66 -29.71
C GLY A 213 -13.19 2.15 -28.28
N GLN A 214 -13.70 3.03 -27.41
CA GLN A 214 -13.90 2.77 -26.00
C GLN A 214 -15.03 1.73 -25.81
N SER A 215 -14.74 0.68 -25.06
CA SER A 215 -15.74 -0.32 -24.66
C SER A 215 -15.44 -0.79 -23.25
N TRP A 216 -16.48 -1.11 -22.48
CA TRP A 216 -16.31 -1.56 -21.10
C TRP A 216 -17.36 -2.59 -20.69
N ARG A 217 -17.02 -3.39 -19.69
CA ARG A 217 -17.92 -4.34 -19.03
C ARG A 217 -17.72 -4.24 -17.53
N LEU A 218 -18.82 -4.31 -16.79
CA LEU A 218 -18.85 -4.45 -15.35
C LEU A 218 -19.69 -5.68 -15.02
N ALA A 219 -19.06 -6.74 -14.55
CA ALA A 219 -19.73 -7.98 -14.16
C ALA A 219 -19.02 -8.59 -12.95
N ASP A 220 -19.78 -9.08 -11.98
CA ASP A 220 -19.24 -9.79 -10.81
C ASP A 220 -18.14 -9.02 -10.04
N GLY A 221 -18.25 -7.68 -10.00
CA GLY A 221 -17.26 -6.80 -9.35
C GLY A 221 -15.96 -6.59 -10.13
N VAL A 222 -15.87 -7.08 -11.37
CA VAL A 222 -14.73 -6.91 -12.26
C VAL A 222 -15.03 -5.84 -13.30
N ILE A 223 -14.16 -4.83 -13.36
CA ILE A 223 -14.17 -3.81 -14.41
C ILE A 223 -13.28 -4.29 -15.55
N GLN A 224 -13.79 -4.26 -16.77
CA GLN A 224 -13.04 -4.48 -18.01
C GLN A 224 -13.19 -3.25 -18.90
N CYS A 225 -12.09 -2.76 -19.45
CA CYS A 225 -12.04 -1.63 -20.36
C CYS A 225 -11.13 -1.92 -21.54
N ARG A 226 -11.57 -1.53 -22.73
CA ARG A 226 -10.75 -1.48 -23.93
C ARG A 226 -10.83 -0.10 -24.54
N PHE A 227 -9.69 0.40 -24.97
CA PHE A 227 -9.60 1.68 -25.68
C PHE A 227 -8.38 1.68 -26.61
N HIS A 228 -8.41 2.56 -27.60
CA HIS A 228 -7.30 2.79 -28.50
C HIS A 228 -6.69 4.17 -28.25
N ARG A 229 -5.38 4.26 -28.45
CA ARG A 229 -4.62 5.50 -28.32
C ARG A 229 -3.59 5.60 -29.43
N ASN A 230 -3.48 6.78 -30.04
CA ASN A 230 -2.41 7.04 -31.00
C ASN A 230 -1.04 7.05 -30.33
N ILE A 231 -0.01 6.63 -31.06
CA ILE A 231 1.36 6.52 -30.54
C ILE A 231 1.94 7.89 -30.17
N ILE A 232 1.67 8.89 -31.01
CA ILE A 232 2.14 10.26 -30.85
C ILE A 232 0.92 11.12 -30.46
N LEU A 233 1.00 11.76 -29.31
CA LEU A 233 0.02 12.73 -28.82
C LEU A 233 0.76 13.94 -28.26
N SER A 234 0.27 15.13 -28.59
CA SER A 234 0.82 16.39 -28.09
C SER A 234 0.64 16.50 -26.57
N ASN A 235 1.66 16.97 -25.86
CA ASN A 235 1.67 17.14 -24.40
C ASN A 235 1.40 15.85 -23.59
N ARG A 236 1.70 14.67 -24.17
CA ARG A 236 1.55 13.36 -23.52
C ARG A 236 2.75 12.47 -23.82
N PHE A 237 2.88 11.36 -23.11
CA PHE A 237 3.97 10.41 -23.33
C PHE A 237 3.86 9.74 -24.70
N THR A 238 4.93 9.68 -25.47
CA THR A 238 4.91 8.91 -26.74
C THR A 238 4.98 7.42 -26.46
N LEU A 239 4.27 6.58 -27.21
CA LEU A 239 4.36 5.12 -27.07
C LEU A 239 5.63 4.51 -27.72
N ASN A 240 6.44 5.33 -28.39
CA ASN A 240 7.73 4.95 -28.98
C ASN A 240 8.91 4.98 -27.98
N GLN A 241 8.60 5.03 -26.69
CA GLN A 241 9.59 5.02 -25.62
C GLN A 241 9.27 3.91 -24.61
N SER A 242 10.28 3.47 -23.88
CA SER A 242 10.13 2.45 -22.84
C SER A 242 9.69 3.07 -21.52
N TYR A 243 8.69 2.45 -20.88
CA TYR A 243 8.15 2.88 -19.58
C TYR A 243 8.01 1.73 -18.62
N TYR A 244 8.07 2.02 -17.32
CA TYR A 244 7.49 1.15 -16.32
C TYR A 244 5.96 1.22 -16.41
N LEU A 245 5.32 0.06 -16.29
CA LEU A 245 3.87 -0.05 -16.32
C LEU A 245 3.37 -0.17 -14.89
N PHE A 246 2.40 0.67 -14.56
CA PHE A 246 1.77 0.70 -13.25
C PHE A 246 0.33 0.24 -13.42
N MET A 247 -0.16 -0.57 -12.47
CA MET A 247 -1.59 -0.87 -12.33
C MET A 247 -2.05 -0.62 -10.90
N ALA A 248 -3.21 0.02 -10.75
CA ALA A 248 -3.79 0.29 -9.45
C ALA A 248 -5.31 0.22 -9.49
N ASN A 249 -5.91 -0.12 -8.36
CA ASN A 249 -7.35 -0.12 -8.15
C ASN A 249 -7.70 0.49 -6.79
N GLY A 250 -8.92 0.99 -6.67
CA GLY A 250 -9.43 1.49 -5.41
C GLY A 250 -10.90 1.86 -5.48
N SER A 251 -11.39 2.47 -4.40
CA SER A 251 -12.75 2.99 -4.32
C SER A 251 -12.90 4.30 -5.11
N SER A 252 -14.13 4.57 -5.56
CA SER A 252 -14.56 5.82 -6.16
C SER A 252 -15.87 6.24 -5.51
N HIS A 253 -16.12 7.54 -5.44
CA HIS A 253 -17.37 8.10 -4.93
C HIS A 253 -17.74 9.33 -5.74
N HIS A 254 -18.93 9.33 -6.35
CA HIS A 254 -19.40 10.38 -7.28
C HIS A 254 -18.35 10.71 -8.38
N SER A 255 -17.91 9.68 -9.12
CA SER A 255 -16.86 9.77 -10.15
C SER A 255 -15.48 10.26 -9.68
N LEU A 256 -15.29 10.60 -8.40
CA LEU A 256 -13.98 10.94 -7.84
C LEU A 256 -13.31 9.67 -7.34
N ILE A 257 -12.12 9.38 -7.86
CA ILE A 257 -11.33 8.26 -7.38
C ILE A 257 -10.65 8.60 -6.05
N HIS A 258 -10.62 7.63 -5.14
CA HIS A 258 -9.80 7.70 -3.95
C HIS A 258 -8.45 7.05 -4.19
N ARG A 259 -7.56 7.17 -3.21
CA ARG A 259 -6.29 6.47 -3.25
C ARG A 259 -6.54 4.97 -3.39
N HIS A 260 -5.78 4.35 -4.28
CA HIS A 260 -5.66 2.90 -4.38
C HIS A 260 -5.47 2.20 -3.01
N ASP A 261 -6.08 1.03 -2.86
CA ASP A 261 -6.13 0.31 -1.57
C ASP A 261 -4.77 -0.32 -1.20
N TYR A 262 -4.07 -0.80 -2.22
CA TYR A 262 -2.78 -1.48 -2.14
C TYR A 262 -1.72 -0.73 -2.93
N GLN A 263 -0.43 -0.97 -2.68
CA GLN A 263 0.61 -0.42 -3.54
C GLN A 263 0.38 -0.86 -5.01
N PRO A 264 0.53 0.05 -6.00
CA PRO A 264 0.38 -0.32 -7.41
C PRO A 264 1.31 -1.47 -7.78
N LEU A 265 0.82 -2.33 -8.67
CA LEU A 265 1.69 -3.30 -9.34
C LEU A 265 2.57 -2.53 -10.32
N ILE A 266 3.89 -2.71 -10.22
CA ILE A 266 4.85 -2.05 -11.10
C ILE A 266 5.64 -3.11 -11.85
N SER A 267 5.77 -2.97 -13.17
CA SER A 267 6.56 -3.89 -14.00
C SER A 267 8.02 -3.97 -13.55
N THR A 268 8.62 -5.16 -13.69
CA THR A 268 10.02 -5.41 -13.28
C THR A 268 10.98 -4.53 -14.09
N ASN A 269 10.77 -4.48 -15.40
CA ASN A 269 11.57 -3.74 -16.37
C ASN A 269 10.70 -2.72 -17.12
N GLN A 270 11.36 -1.75 -17.74
CA GLN A 270 10.69 -0.86 -18.70
C GLN A 270 10.35 -1.65 -19.97
N GLN A 271 9.20 -1.34 -20.57
CA GLN A 271 8.72 -1.95 -21.80
C GLN A 271 8.48 -0.87 -22.84
N LEU A 272 9.02 -1.07 -24.05
CA LEU A 272 8.61 -0.30 -25.23
C LEU A 272 7.21 -0.74 -25.66
N ILE A 273 6.24 0.19 -25.64
CA ILE A 273 4.83 -0.15 -25.91
C ILE A 273 4.63 -0.66 -27.33
N THR A 274 5.31 -0.06 -28.31
CA THR A 274 5.31 -0.48 -29.72
C THR A 274 6.32 -1.59 -30.04
N GLY A 275 7.00 -2.12 -29.02
CA GLY A 275 8.00 -3.18 -29.15
C GLY A 275 7.38 -4.57 -29.35
N PRO A 276 8.24 -5.61 -29.43
CA PRO A 276 7.76 -6.99 -29.55
C PRO A 276 6.92 -7.39 -28.32
N PRO A 277 5.93 -8.30 -28.50
CA PRO A 277 5.12 -8.82 -27.41
C PRO A 277 5.94 -9.48 -26.30
N VAL A 278 5.65 -9.15 -25.04
CA VAL A 278 6.29 -9.75 -23.85
C VAL A 278 5.25 -10.10 -22.78
N ASP A 279 5.40 -11.25 -22.12
CA ASP A 279 4.64 -11.53 -20.89
C ASP A 279 5.43 -11.01 -19.68
N LEU A 280 5.03 -9.84 -19.20
CA LEU A 280 5.75 -9.09 -18.18
C LEU A 280 5.43 -9.60 -16.78
N THR A 281 6.42 -9.46 -15.91
CA THR A 281 6.25 -9.62 -14.46
C THR A 281 6.26 -8.26 -13.78
N GLY A 282 5.65 -8.19 -12.60
CA GLY A 282 5.67 -7.01 -11.76
C GLY A 282 5.64 -7.38 -10.28
N SER A 283 5.85 -6.38 -9.43
CA SER A 283 5.72 -6.53 -7.97
C SER A 283 5.03 -5.30 -7.40
N ARG A 284 4.21 -5.53 -6.37
CA ARG A 284 3.61 -4.47 -5.55
C ARG A 284 4.54 -4.02 -4.43
N SER A 285 5.61 -4.76 -4.14
CA SER A 285 6.48 -4.51 -3.00
C SER A 285 7.79 -3.87 -3.43
N PRO A 286 8.06 -2.58 -3.09
CA PRO A 286 9.29 -1.92 -3.46
C PRO A 286 10.52 -2.61 -2.86
N LEU A 287 11.59 -2.73 -3.64
CA LEU A 287 12.84 -3.39 -3.23
C LEU A 287 13.40 -2.85 -1.91
N LEU A 288 13.40 -1.52 -1.72
CA LEU A 288 13.88 -0.87 -0.49
C LEU A 288 13.07 -1.30 0.74
N ILE A 289 11.75 -1.52 0.59
CA ILE A 289 10.88 -1.95 1.69
C ILE A 289 11.07 -3.45 1.97
N LYS A 290 11.32 -4.27 0.95
CA LYS A 290 11.74 -5.67 1.14
C LYS A 290 13.03 -5.76 1.95
N PHE A 291 14.05 -4.98 1.58
CA PHE A 291 15.31 -4.93 2.34
C PHE A 291 15.12 -4.40 3.77
N HIS A 292 14.29 -3.37 3.97
CA HIS A 292 13.93 -2.90 5.31
C HIS A 292 13.39 -4.05 6.18
N GLY A 293 12.41 -4.79 5.67
CA GLY A 293 11.82 -5.93 6.37
C GLY A 293 12.84 -7.02 6.70
N VAL A 294 13.64 -7.45 5.72
CA VAL A 294 14.66 -8.51 5.90
C VAL A 294 15.73 -8.11 6.91
N LEU A 295 16.24 -6.87 6.84
CA LEU A 295 17.27 -6.39 7.77
C LEU A 295 16.71 -6.22 9.18
N MET A 296 15.49 -5.69 9.35
CA MET A 296 14.84 -5.59 10.66
C MET A 296 14.56 -6.96 11.27
N LEU A 297 14.08 -7.92 10.48
CA LEU A 297 13.90 -9.29 10.95
C LEU A 297 15.25 -9.92 11.31
N THR A 298 16.29 -9.76 10.50
CA THR A 298 17.63 -10.28 10.83
C THR A 298 18.17 -9.70 12.14
N ALA A 299 17.98 -8.39 12.37
CA ALA A 299 18.40 -7.73 13.59
C ALA A 299 17.62 -8.22 14.81
N TRP A 300 16.28 -8.20 14.77
CA TRP A 300 15.46 -8.47 15.96
C TRP A 300 15.15 -9.94 16.16
N MET A 301 14.92 -10.69 15.07
CA MET A 301 14.60 -12.11 15.10
C MET A 301 15.80 -12.99 15.42
N TRP A 302 16.97 -12.61 14.91
CA TRP A 302 18.17 -13.45 14.97
C TRP A 302 19.27 -12.86 15.86
N THR A 303 19.79 -11.66 15.57
CA THR A 303 20.96 -11.14 16.32
C THR A 303 20.60 -10.76 17.76
N VAL A 304 19.56 -9.96 17.99
CA VAL A 304 19.15 -9.50 19.34
C VAL A 304 18.67 -10.66 20.20
N SER A 305 17.78 -11.51 19.68
CA SER A 305 17.25 -12.68 20.41
C SER A 305 18.38 -13.60 20.89
N THR A 306 19.35 -13.90 20.02
CA THR A 306 20.53 -14.72 20.33
C THR A 306 21.41 -14.05 21.38
N ALA A 307 21.68 -12.76 21.23
CA ALA A 307 22.51 -12.01 22.17
C ALA A 307 21.89 -11.89 23.57
N VAL A 308 20.56 -11.82 23.67
CA VAL A 308 19.83 -11.82 24.95
C VAL A 308 19.90 -13.19 25.62
N ILE A 309 19.66 -14.28 24.89
CA ILE A 309 19.78 -15.65 25.44
C ILE A 309 21.20 -15.92 25.95
N ILE A 310 22.23 -15.58 25.18
CA ILE A 310 23.63 -15.72 25.61
C ILE A 310 23.90 -14.93 26.89
N ALA A 311 23.47 -13.67 26.93
CA ALA A 311 23.69 -12.81 28.08
C ALA A 311 22.93 -13.26 29.33
N ARG A 312 21.80 -13.95 29.19
CA ARG A 312 20.99 -14.42 30.33
C ARG A 312 21.47 -15.78 30.87
N HIS A 313 21.70 -16.76 29.99
CA HIS A 313 21.83 -18.16 30.38
C HIS A 313 23.25 -18.74 30.28
N TYR A 314 24.16 -18.07 29.58
CA TYR A 314 25.50 -18.58 29.25
C TYR A 314 26.64 -17.82 29.93
N LYS A 315 26.34 -16.94 30.92
CA LYS A 315 27.38 -16.16 31.65
C LYS A 315 28.47 -17.01 32.30
N TYR A 316 28.09 -18.17 32.83
CA TYR A 316 28.95 -19.09 33.57
C TYR A 316 29.36 -20.33 32.76
N PHE A 317 28.97 -20.38 31.49
CA PHE A 317 29.22 -21.55 30.65
C PHE A 317 30.70 -21.67 30.24
N TRP A 318 31.33 -20.54 29.93
CA TRP A 318 32.74 -20.47 29.52
C TRP A 318 33.61 -19.78 30.58
N LEU A 319 33.75 -20.41 31.75
CA LEU A 319 34.51 -19.83 32.85
C LEU A 319 36.03 -19.90 32.66
N HIS A 320 36.53 -20.95 32.00
CA HIS A 320 37.97 -21.22 31.85
C HIS A 320 38.57 -20.70 30.54
N THR A 321 37.76 -20.10 29.66
CA THR A 321 38.22 -19.58 28.38
C THR A 321 38.02 -18.08 28.32
N THR A 322 38.93 -17.41 27.62
CA THR A 322 38.80 -15.99 27.31
C THR A 322 38.83 -15.83 25.80
N LEU A 323 38.05 -14.87 25.31
CA LEU A 323 38.02 -14.48 23.90
C LEU A 323 38.35 -12.99 23.84
N LEU A 324 39.45 -12.62 23.18
CA LEU A 324 39.94 -11.24 23.11
C LEU A 324 40.08 -10.59 24.51
N GLY A 325 40.60 -11.35 25.48
CA GLY A 325 40.83 -10.87 26.85
C GLY A 325 39.57 -10.61 27.69
N LYS A 326 38.38 -11.03 27.22
CA LYS A 326 37.11 -10.95 27.97
C LYS A 326 36.41 -12.32 28.00
N ARG A 327 35.41 -12.45 28.89
CA ARG A 327 34.58 -13.67 28.95
C ARG A 327 33.79 -13.83 27.64
N PRO A 328 33.73 -15.03 27.04
CA PRO A 328 33.11 -15.24 25.73
C PRO A 328 31.67 -14.74 25.63
N TRP A 329 30.81 -14.98 26.63
CA TRP A 329 29.42 -14.51 26.63
C TRP A 329 29.31 -12.98 26.44
N PHE A 330 30.23 -12.23 27.06
CA PHE A 330 30.24 -10.77 27.00
C PHE A 330 30.70 -10.30 25.63
N GLN A 331 31.68 -11.00 25.04
CA GLN A 331 32.15 -10.70 23.70
C GLN A 331 31.07 -10.99 22.65
N PHE A 332 30.41 -12.15 22.71
CA PHE A 332 29.32 -12.50 21.80
C PHE A 332 28.15 -11.53 21.92
N HIS A 333 27.71 -11.22 23.15
CA HIS A 333 26.66 -10.23 23.38
C HIS A 333 27.04 -8.88 22.78
N ARG A 334 28.24 -8.37 23.07
CA ARG A 334 28.73 -7.08 22.56
C ARG A 334 28.77 -7.05 21.04
N THR A 335 29.37 -8.06 20.41
CA THR A 335 29.49 -8.11 18.94
C THR A 335 28.11 -8.18 18.28
N MET A 336 27.22 -9.04 18.76
CA MET A 336 25.87 -9.16 18.20
C MET A 336 25.02 -7.92 18.41
N MET A 337 25.13 -7.24 19.56
CA MET A 337 24.41 -5.97 19.81
C MET A 337 24.94 -4.83 18.93
N VAL A 338 26.26 -4.75 18.71
CA VAL A 338 26.83 -3.78 17.75
C VAL A 338 26.32 -4.06 16.33
N LEU A 339 26.32 -5.32 15.90
CA LEU A 339 25.76 -5.72 14.61
C LEU A 339 24.27 -5.37 14.51
N ALA A 340 23.48 -5.63 15.55
CA ALA A 340 22.06 -5.29 15.59
C ALA A 340 21.82 -3.79 15.41
N VAL A 341 22.60 -2.92 16.06
CA VAL A 341 22.49 -1.46 15.91
C VAL A 341 22.82 -1.04 14.48
N VAL A 342 23.90 -1.55 13.90
CA VAL A 342 24.28 -1.25 12.50
C VAL A 342 23.17 -1.66 11.53
N LEU A 343 22.67 -2.90 11.63
CA LEU A 343 21.58 -3.39 10.81
C LEU A 343 20.32 -2.54 10.97
N THR A 344 19.96 -2.19 12.21
CA THR A 344 18.78 -1.37 12.51
C THR A 344 18.95 0.03 11.93
N CYS A 345 20.13 0.66 12.02
CA CYS A 345 20.41 1.99 11.44
C CYS A 345 20.23 1.98 9.92
N VAL A 346 20.85 1.03 9.22
CA VAL A 346 20.71 0.90 7.77
C VAL A 346 19.25 0.66 7.40
N ALA A 347 18.60 -0.31 8.04
CA ALA A 347 17.22 -0.68 7.74
C ALA A 347 16.24 0.47 8.00
N PHE A 348 16.43 1.22 9.09
CA PHE A 348 15.57 2.34 9.47
C PHE A 348 15.58 3.46 8.43
N SER A 349 16.70 3.72 7.76
CA SER A 349 16.81 4.76 6.74
C SER A 349 16.05 4.42 5.44
N LEU A 350 15.90 3.14 5.09
CA LEU A 350 15.36 2.72 3.79
C LEU A 350 13.94 3.22 3.49
N PRO A 351 12.95 3.14 4.42
CA PRO A 351 11.61 3.66 4.16
C PRO A 351 11.58 5.18 3.96
N PHE A 352 12.42 5.95 4.66
CA PHE A 352 12.51 7.41 4.49
C PHE A 352 13.11 7.78 3.14
N ILE A 353 14.12 7.04 2.68
CA ILE A 353 14.69 7.18 1.33
C ILE A 353 13.62 6.88 0.28
N TYR A 354 12.90 5.76 0.42
CA TYR A 354 11.83 5.38 -0.51
C TYR A 354 10.72 6.45 -0.58
N ARG A 355 10.30 6.97 0.57
CA ARG A 355 9.23 7.97 0.65
C ARG A 355 9.70 9.39 0.33
N ARG A 356 11.00 9.64 0.31
CA ARG A 356 11.63 10.97 0.29
C ARG A 356 11.07 11.88 1.41
N GLY A 357 10.78 11.29 2.56
CA GLY A 357 10.15 12.00 3.69
C GLY A 357 9.31 11.10 4.61
N TRP A 358 8.49 11.73 5.45
CA TRP A 358 7.64 11.04 6.42
C TRP A 358 6.38 10.45 5.78
N SER A 359 6.02 9.22 6.15
CA SER A 359 4.76 8.59 5.76
C SER A 359 3.76 8.62 6.91
N LYS A 360 2.74 9.50 6.83
CA LYS A 360 1.64 9.53 7.82
C LYS A 360 0.91 8.17 7.92
N ARG A 361 0.95 7.36 6.86
CA ARG A 361 0.25 6.07 6.77
C ARG A 361 1.06 4.86 7.25
N ALA A 362 2.34 5.03 7.53
CA ALA A 362 3.04 4.04 8.36
C ALA A 362 2.45 3.99 9.78
N GLY A 363 1.70 5.01 10.18
CA GLY A 363 0.94 5.04 11.43
C GLY A 363 1.83 4.81 12.65
N VAL A 364 1.34 4.03 13.60
CA VAL A 364 2.02 3.73 14.86
C VAL A 364 3.35 3.01 14.66
N HIS A 365 3.50 2.20 13.60
CA HIS A 365 4.74 1.48 13.31
C HIS A 365 5.94 2.43 13.18
N ALA A 366 5.79 3.56 12.46
CA ALA A 366 6.88 4.52 12.29
C ALA A 366 7.27 5.20 13.61
N TYR A 367 6.30 5.57 14.45
CA TYR A 367 6.57 6.21 15.73
C TYR A 367 7.27 5.25 16.71
N ILE A 368 6.76 4.02 16.86
CA ILE A 368 7.42 3.00 17.69
C ILE A 368 8.81 2.69 17.13
N GLY A 369 8.96 2.56 15.81
CA GLY A 369 10.26 2.34 15.16
C GLY A 369 11.28 3.45 15.45
N CYS A 370 10.86 4.72 15.48
CA CYS A 370 11.74 5.83 15.86
C CYS A 370 12.18 5.72 17.33
N THR A 371 11.27 5.37 18.24
CA THR A 371 11.60 5.13 19.65
C THR A 371 12.58 3.97 19.81
N VAL A 372 12.34 2.86 19.11
CA VAL A 372 13.23 1.68 19.10
C VAL A 372 14.61 2.06 18.57
N MET A 373 14.70 2.85 17.49
CA MET A 373 15.96 3.36 16.96
C MET A 373 16.72 4.20 18.00
N ALA A 374 16.06 5.19 18.60
CA ALA A 374 16.68 6.05 19.60
C ALA A 374 17.23 5.24 20.79
N LEU A 375 16.42 4.34 21.35
CA LEU A 375 16.85 3.47 22.45
C LEU A 375 17.99 2.52 22.03
N SER A 376 17.96 2.01 20.80
CA SER A 376 19.01 1.13 20.26
C SER A 376 20.37 1.84 20.16
N VAL A 377 20.39 3.16 19.89
CA VAL A 377 21.62 3.97 19.88
C VAL A 377 22.06 4.37 21.30
N ILE A 378 21.12 4.67 22.19
CA ILE A 378 21.40 5.02 23.59
C ILE A 378 22.04 3.84 24.33
N GLN A 379 21.62 2.60 24.05
CA GLN A 379 22.09 1.40 24.73
C GLN A 379 23.63 1.20 24.65
N PRO A 380 24.28 1.24 23.46
CA PRO A 380 25.74 1.25 23.33
C PRO A 380 26.41 2.44 24.02
N ILE A 381 25.84 3.65 23.94
CA ILE A 381 26.40 4.84 24.61
C ILE A 381 26.46 4.59 26.11
N MET A 382 25.37 4.13 26.72
CA MET A 382 25.35 3.75 28.13
C MET A 382 26.39 2.66 28.42
N ALA A 383 26.54 1.66 27.53
CA ALA A 383 27.53 0.60 27.70
C ALA A 383 28.99 1.08 27.65
N THR A 384 29.30 2.17 26.92
CA THR A 384 30.65 2.79 26.96
C THR A 384 30.93 3.50 28.27
N LEU A 385 29.88 4.06 28.91
CA LEU A 385 29.95 4.73 30.21
C LEU A 385 29.88 3.74 31.38
N ARG A 386 30.10 2.45 31.14
CA ARG A 386 30.03 1.39 32.15
C ARG A 386 31.06 1.63 33.26
N PRO A 387 30.63 1.81 34.53
CA PRO A 387 31.55 2.01 35.66
C PRO A 387 32.43 0.79 35.93
N VAL A 388 33.56 0.98 36.62
CA VAL A 388 34.42 -0.12 37.12
C VAL A 388 33.63 -1.07 38.03
N PRO A 389 34.00 -2.37 38.13
CA PRO A 389 33.24 -3.39 38.86
C PRO A 389 32.90 -3.01 40.30
N ASP A 390 33.82 -2.39 41.03
CA ASP A 390 33.70 -2.10 42.47
C ASP A 390 33.01 -0.76 42.76
N SER A 391 32.56 -0.03 41.73
CA SER A 391 31.90 1.27 41.92
C SER A 391 30.44 1.08 42.36
N PRO A 392 29.93 1.86 43.34
CA PRO A 392 28.51 1.81 43.73
C PRO A 392 27.57 2.21 42.58
N ARG A 393 28.05 3.05 41.64
CA ARG A 393 27.29 3.44 40.44
C ARG A 393 27.05 2.27 39.48
N ARG A 394 27.78 1.16 39.62
CA ARG A 394 27.64 -0.04 38.80
C ARG A 394 26.25 -0.69 38.95
N ILE A 395 25.65 -0.58 40.14
CA ILE A 395 24.30 -1.09 40.41
C ILE A 395 23.27 -0.31 39.59
N ILE A 396 23.34 1.03 39.63
CA ILE A 396 22.46 1.93 38.86
C ILE A 396 22.59 1.65 37.37
N PHE A 397 23.84 1.60 36.86
CA PHE A 397 24.11 1.25 35.46
C PHE A 397 23.46 -0.09 35.08
N SER A 398 23.58 -1.11 35.94
CA SER A 398 23.09 -2.46 35.63
C SER A 398 21.56 -2.49 35.51
N TRP A 399 20.85 -1.79 36.40
CA TRP A 399 19.39 -1.66 36.33
C TRP A 399 18.94 -0.84 35.12
N LEU A 400 19.58 0.30 34.86
CA LEU A 400 19.25 1.15 33.71
C LEU A 400 19.48 0.42 32.38
N HIS A 401 20.63 -0.23 32.22
CA HIS A 401 20.97 -0.96 31.00
C HIS A 401 20.04 -2.16 30.76
N LEU A 402 19.71 -2.90 31.83
CA LEU A 402 18.76 -4.03 31.76
C LEU A 402 17.35 -3.54 31.44
N GLY A 403 16.88 -2.50 32.13
CA GLY A 403 15.54 -1.94 31.97
C GLY A 403 15.33 -1.34 30.58
N ALA A 404 16.22 -0.44 30.15
CA ALA A 404 16.18 0.16 28.81
C ALA A 404 16.27 -0.90 27.71
N GLY A 405 17.14 -1.91 27.87
CA GLY A 405 17.24 -3.02 26.92
C GLY A 405 15.97 -3.84 26.81
N SER A 406 15.33 -4.13 27.95
CA SER A 406 14.08 -4.90 27.99
C SER A 406 12.92 -4.13 27.36
N VAL A 407 12.79 -2.82 27.66
CA VAL A 407 11.80 -1.95 27.03
C VAL A 407 12.01 -1.87 25.52
N THR A 408 13.26 -1.67 25.07
CA THR A 408 13.60 -1.63 23.63
C THR A 408 13.19 -2.92 22.93
N HIS A 409 13.50 -4.07 23.55
CA HIS A 409 13.17 -5.38 23.00
C HIS A 409 11.66 -5.58 22.85
N ILE A 410 10.87 -5.24 23.86
CA ILE A 410 9.40 -5.34 23.82
C ILE A 410 8.82 -4.43 22.74
N LEU A 411 9.25 -3.16 22.69
CA LEU A 411 8.80 -2.21 21.69
C LEU A 411 9.17 -2.66 20.27
N ALA A 412 10.34 -3.25 20.09
CA ALA A 412 10.75 -3.80 18.81
C ALA A 412 9.87 -4.97 18.36
N MET A 413 9.48 -5.87 19.28
CA MET A 413 8.53 -6.94 18.96
C MET A 413 7.20 -6.37 18.47
N VAL A 414 6.61 -5.44 19.22
CA VAL A 414 5.37 -4.76 18.80
C VAL A 414 5.57 -4.10 17.42
N CYS A 415 6.70 -3.45 17.20
CA CYS A 415 7.03 -2.81 15.92
C CYS A 415 7.08 -3.80 14.75
N VAL A 416 7.65 -4.99 14.95
CA VAL A 416 7.71 -6.06 13.93
C VAL A 416 6.31 -6.57 13.57
N PHE A 417 5.44 -6.81 14.56
CA PHE A 417 4.04 -7.19 14.31
C PHE A 417 3.28 -6.11 13.53
N LEU A 418 3.46 -4.84 13.89
CA LEU A 418 2.86 -3.74 13.15
C LEU A 418 3.46 -3.57 11.74
N GLY A 419 4.72 -3.99 11.55
CA GLY A 419 5.45 -3.92 10.29
C GLY A 419 4.93 -4.92 9.25
N VAL A 420 4.69 -6.18 9.66
CA VAL A 420 4.14 -7.20 8.75
C VAL A 420 2.70 -6.92 8.30
N ALA A 421 1.98 -6.08 9.05
CA ALA A 421 0.63 -5.62 8.70
C ALA A 421 0.62 -4.40 7.76
N GLN A 422 1.78 -3.86 7.35
CA GLN A 422 1.84 -2.70 6.48
C GLN A 422 1.51 -3.05 5.02
N GLN A 423 0.70 -2.20 4.37
CA GLN A 423 0.29 -2.36 2.96
C GLN A 423 1.46 -2.38 1.95
N ALA A 424 2.64 -1.89 2.34
CA ALA A 424 3.82 -1.84 1.47
C ALA A 424 4.57 -3.18 1.36
N LEU A 425 4.25 -4.13 2.25
CA LEU A 425 4.81 -5.48 2.26
C LEU A 425 3.67 -6.45 2.54
N LEU A 426 2.93 -6.82 1.49
CA LEU A 426 1.69 -7.61 1.53
C LEU A 426 1.95 -9.08 1.87
N LEU A 427 2.47 -9.35 3.07
CA LEU A 427 2.66 -10.70 3.53
C LEU A 427 1.31 -11.40 3.74
N PRO A 428 1.20 -12.71 3.45
CA PRO A 428 -0.07 -13.42 3.57
C PRO A 428 -0.62 -13.38 5.00
N SER A 429 -1.90 -13.06 5.13
CA SER A 429 -2.66 -13.16 6.38
C SER A 429 -3.60 -14.37 6.29
N PRO A 430 -3.70 -15.23 7.33
CA PRO A 430 -3.16 -15.07 8.69
C PRO A 430 -1.75 -15.67 8.89
N TRP A 431 -1.09 -16.15 7.83
CA TRP A 431 0.20 -16.85 7.95
C TRP A 431 1.28 -16.02 8.65
N SER A 432 1.45 -14.75 8.26
CA SER A 432 2.51 -13.88 8.80
C SER A 432 2.40 -13.62 10.31
N PRO A 433 1.26 -13.21 10.89
CA PRO A 433 1.13 -13.08 12.35
C PRO A 433 1.22 -14.43 13.08
N ALA A 434 0.77 -15.53 12.47
CA ALA A 434 0.88 -16.85 13.06
C ALA A 434 2.35 -17.29 13.20
N VAL A 435 3.17 -17.09 12.17
CA VAL A 435 4.60 -17.41 12.20
C VAL A 435 5.36 -16.51 13.18
N LEU A 436 5.05 -15.21 13.25
CA LEU A 436 5.63 -14.33 14.28
C LEU A 436 5.26 -14.78 15.70
N THR A 437 4.00 -15.17 15.91
CA THR A 437 3.54 -15.68 17.21
C THR A 437 4.28 -16.98 17.58
N GLY A 438 4.43 -17.90 16.63
CA GLY A 438 5.22 -19.12 16.81
C GLY A 438 6.68 -18.83 17.18
N TRP A 439 7.29 -17.83 16.55
CA TRP A 439 8.65 -17.39 16.88
C TRP A 439 8.76 -16.80 18.30
N VAL A 440 7.79 -15.99 18.73
CA VAL A 440 7.77 -15.47 20.12
C VAL A 440 7.62 -16.61 21.12
N LEU A 441 6.71 -17.55 20.87
CA LEU A 441 6.54 -18.74 21.72
C LEU A 441 7.82 -19.59 21.76
N TRP A 442 8.53 -19.72 20.64
CA TRP A 442 9.82 -20.41 20.56
C TRP A 442 10.89 -19.79 21.47
N ILE A 443 11.00 -18.46 21.48
CA ILE A 443 11.92 -17.74 22.38
C ILE A 443 11.51 -17.97 23.84
N MET A 444 10.23 -17.79 24.17
CA MET A 444 9.73 -17.93 25.54
C MET A 444 9.91 -19.35 26.08
N PHE A 445 9.64 -20.36 25.25
CA PHE A 445 9.86 -21.76 25.58
C PHE A 445 11.34 -22.06 25.84
N THR A 446 12.24 -21.57 24.98
CA THR A 446 13.69 -21.74 25.16
C THR A 446 14.18 -21.07 26.44
N ASP A 447 13.71 -19.86 26.73
CA ASP A 447 14.04 -19.12 27.94
C ASP A 447 13.57 -19.86 29.20
N LEU A 448 12.34 -20.38 29.18
CA LEU A 448 11.76 -21.16 30.27
C LEU A 448 12.51 -22.47 30.49
N LEU A 449 12.83 -23.22 29.43
CA LEU A 449 13.61 -24.46 29.53
C LEU A 449 14.98 -24.23 30.16
N LEU A 450 15.70 -23.19 29.72
CA LEU A 450 17.01 -22.84 30.27
C LEU A 450 16.92 -22.35 31.72
N LEU A 451 15.83 -21.65 32.08
CA LEU A 451 15.54 -21.22 33.44
C LEU A 451 15.27 -22.42 34.36
N ILE A 452 14.38 -23.32 33.96
CA ILE A 452 14.06 -24.56 34.70
C ILE A 452 15.34 -25.36 34.90
N HIS A 453 16.11 -25.61 33.83
CA HIS A 453 17.37 -26.35 33.93
C HIS A 453 18.36 -25.71 34.92
N THR A 454 18.48 -24.38 34.89
CA THR A 454 19.36 -23.66 35.82
C THR A 454 18.85 -23.72 37.27
N TYR A 455 17.54 -23.69 37.47
CA TYR A 455 16.92 -23.82 38.80
C TYR A 455 17.08 -25.24 39.36
N THR A 456 16.79 -26.27 38.57
CA THR A 456 16.94 -27.68 38.99
C THR A 456 18.38 -27.98 39.40
N LEU A 457 19.37 -27.51 38.62
CA LEU A 457 20.79 -27.68 38.98
C LEU A 457 21.16 -27.01 40.30
N ARG A 458 20.59 -25.83 40.58
CA ARG A 458 20.84 -25.13 41.84
C ARG A 458 20.24 -25.87 43.03
N ASN A 459 19.05 -26.46 42.87
CA ASN A 459 18.41 -27.23 43.94
C ASN A 459 19.12 -28.55 44.19
N THR A 460 19.46 -29.32 43.15
CA THR A 460 20.22 -30.57 43.31
C THR A 460 21.58 -30.32 43.97
N GLY A 461 22.25 -29.21 43.65
CA GLY A 461 23.51 -28.83 44.31
C GLY A 461 23.36 -28.32 45.75
N ASN A 462 22.17 -27.92 46.18
CA ASN A 462 21.90 -27.54 47.58
C ASN A 462 21.58 -28.78 48.43
N ASP A 463 20.77 -29.72 47.91
CA ASP A 463 20.46 -30.98 48.60
C ASP A 463 21.73 -31.84 48.78
N ASP A 464 22.61 -31.92 47.77
CA ASP A 464 23.89 -32.65 47.86
C ASP A 464 24.87 -32.03 48.87
N ASN A 465 24.71 -30.75 49.22
CA ASN A 465 25.62 -30.03 50.12
C ASN A 465 25.20 -30.14 51.59
N ASP A 466 23.92 -30.42 51.85
CA ASP A 466 23.41 -30.75 53.19
C ASP A 466 23.65 -32.24 53.55
N ASP A 467 23.83 -33.13 52.56
CA ASP A 467 24.07 -34.57 52.77
C ASP A 467 25.56 -35.00 52.68
N LYS A 468 26.49 -34.11 52.27
CA LYS A 468 27.93 -34.43 52.11
C LYS A 468 28.81 -34.08 53.32
N GLU A 469 28.40 -34.50 54.52
CA GLU A 469 29.36 -34.72 55.63
C GLU A 469 29.91 -36.16 55.68
N HIS A 470 29.46 -37.08 54.82
CA HIS A 470 30.04 -38.43 54.78
C HIS A 470 30.22 -39.04 53.37
N MET A 471 31.48 -39.40 53.10
CA MET A 471 32.02 -40.35 52.11
C MET A 471 32.30 -39.88 50.67
N LEU A 472 33.60 -39.97 50.33
CA LEU A 472 34.20 -39.80 49.01
C LEU A 472 33.62 -40.77 47.96
N CYS A 473 33.26 -40.25 46.78
CA CYS A 473 33.41 -40.99 45.51
C CYS A 473 33.61 -40.02 44.31
N PRO A 474 34.78 -39.97 43.65
CA PRO A 474 35.11 -38.95 42.62
C PRO A 474 34.47 -39.19 41.23
N HIS A 475 33.74 -40.29 41.03
CA HIS A 475 33.29 -40.72 39.69
C HIS A 475 31.91 -40.16 39.29
N THR A 476 31.02 -39.89 40.25
CA THR A 476 29.67 -39.37 39.97
C THR A 476 29.69 -37.89 39.60
N GLU A 477 30.57 -37.09 40.24
CA GLU A 477 30.72 -35.66 39.95
C GLU A 477 31.24 -35.38 38.54
N ARG A 478 32.09 -36.27 37.98
CA ARG A 478 32.63 -36.10 36.62
C ARG A 478 31.59 -36.36 35.51
N GLY A 479 30.56 -37.17 35.77
CA GLY A 479 29.44 -37.40 34.86
C GLY A 479 28.48 -36.21 34.82
N GLN A 480 28.04 -35.75 36.00
CA GLN A 480 27.15 -34.60 36.17
C GLN A 480 27.76 -33.30 35.62
N GLN A 481 29.06 -33.06 35.84
CA GLN A 481 29.76 -31.87 35.33
C GLN A 481 29.89 -31.85 33.79
N ARG A 482 29.80 -33.01 33.12
CA ARG A 482 29.96 -33.16 31.66
C ARG A 482 28.63 -33.12 30.90
N GLU A 483 27.53 -33.56 31.52
CA GLU A 483 26.19 -33.53 30.93
C GLU A 483 25.58 -32.10 30.88
N ILE A 484 25.89 -31.25 31.86
CA ILE A 484 25.38 -29.87 31.93
C ILE A 484 25.84 -29.00 30.74
N PRO A 485 27.13 -29.00 30.35
CA PRO A 485 27.57 -28.31 29.15
C PRO A 485 26.92 -28.84 27.86
N GLN A 486 26.67 -30.14 27.80
CA GLN A 486 26.12 -30.80 26.62
C GLN A 486 24.65 -30.41 26.39
N LEU A 487 23.79 -30.47 27.40
CA LEU A 487 22.38 -30.09 27.24
C LEU A 487 22.24 -28.62 26.81
N LYS A 488 22.94 -27.69 27.47
CA LYS A 488 22.92 -26.27 27.10
C LYS A 488 23.42 -26.05 25.66
N ASN A 489 24.46 -26.74 25.23
CA ASN A 489 24.91 -26.69 23.83
C ASN A 489 23.83 -27.18 22.86
N VAL A 490 23.18 -28.31 23.15
CA VAL A 490 22.10 -28.85 22.31
C VAL A 490 20.94 -27.87 22.22
N VAL A 491 20.48 -27.34 23.36
CA VAL A 491 19.39 -26.34 23.40
C VAL A 491 19.76 -25.09 22.62
N PHE A 492 21.01 -24.61 22.73
CA PHE A 492 21.47 -23.45 21.96
C PHE A 492 21.47 -23.72 20.45
N ILE A 493 21.99 -24.86 20.01
CA ILE A 493 22.02 -25.24 18.58
C ILE A 493 20.60 -25.35 18.05
N VAL A 494 19.70 -26.02 18.77
CA VAL A 494 18.29 -26.15 18.42
C VAL A 494 17.63 -24.77 18.31
N PHE A 495 17.87 -23.88 19.28
CA PHE A 495 17.38 -22.51 19.25
C PHE A 495 17.82 -21.75 18.00
N MET A 496 19.11 -21.86 17.63
CA MET A 496 19.66 -21.21 16.43
C MET A 496 19.06 -21.76 15.15
N ILE A 497 18.85 -23.09 15.06
CA ILE A 497 18.17 -23.73 13.93
C ILE A 497 16.73 -23.20 13.82
N GLY A 498 16.00 -23.15 14.93
CA GLY A 498 14.63 -22.62 14.99
C GLY A 498 14.55 -21.17 14.50
N ASN A 499 15.37 -20.26 15.04
CA ASN A 499 15.42 -18.86 14.61
C ASN A 499 15.78 -18.72 13.12
N THR A 500 16.71 -19.54 12.64
CA THR A 500 17.09 -19.55 11.22
C THR A 500 15.93 -20.02 10.34
N GLY A 501 15.16 -21.01 10.79
CA GLY A 501 13.94 -21.48 10.12
C GLY A 501 12.88 -20.38 10.01
N PHE A 502 12.56 -19.71 11.11
CA PHE A 502 11.61 -18.59 11.13
C PHE A 502 12.06 -17.44 10.22
N LEU A 503 13.33 -17.02 10.33
CA LEU A 503 13.88 -15.96 9.49
C LEU A 503 13.86 -16.34 7.99
N SER A 504 14.24 -17.57 7.66
CA SER A 504 14.23 -18.08 6.28
C SER A 504 12.83 -18.13 5.70
N ALA A 505 11.81 -18.47 6.50
CA ALA A 505 10.41 -18.45 6.08
C ALA A 505 9.97 -17.03 5.68
N PHE A 506 10.31 -16.02 6.49
CA PHE A 506 10.03 -14.62 6.13
C PHE A 506 10.83 -14.13 4.93
N ILE A 507 12.13 -14.45 4.83
CA ILE A 507 12.94 -14.05 3.68
C ILE A 507 12.36 -14.63 2.39
N LYS A 508 11.96 -15.91 2.38
CA LYS A 508 11.30 -16.54 1.24
C LYS A 508 9.98 -15.86 0.90
N ALA A 509 9.14 -15.60 1.89
CA ALA A 509 7.86 -14.92 1.68
C ALA A 509 8.04 -13.50 1.13
N ILE A 510 9.02 -12.74 1.65
CA ILE A 510 9.34 -11.38 1.17
C ILE A 510 9.91 -11.41 -0.25
N ALA A 511 10.74 -12.40 -0.56
CA ALA A 511 11.34 -12.56 -1.88
C ALA A 511 10.28 -12.87 -2.95
N SER A 512 9.23 -13.63 -2.61
CA SER A 512 8.14 -13.98 -3.52
C SER A 512 7.13 -12.85 -3.79
N LEU A 513 7.19 -11.72 -3.09
CA LEU A 513 6.27 -10.58 -3.26
C LEU A 513 6.52 -9.73 -4.50
#